data_AF-T0ZHL4-F1
#
_entry.id   AF-T0ZHL4-F1
#
_cell.length_a   1.000
_cell.length_b   1.000
_cell.length_c   1.000
_cell.angle_alpha   90.00
_cell.angle_beta   90.00
_cell.angle_gamma   90.00
#
_symmetry.space_group_name_H-M   'P 1'
#
loop_
_entity.id
_entity.type
_entity.pdbx_description
1 polymer ?
#
loop_
_entity_poly.entity_id
_entity_poly.type
_entity_poly.pdbx_seq_one_letter_code
_entity_poly.pdbx_strand_id
1 'polypeptide(L)'
;MNYSSESAGINAAVPVASATLAPRLMDEVRRRLRLKHYSLRTEKVYVAWIRRFILFHGKRHPRTLGATQVERFLSELAMHGGVAASTRNQALSALLFLDREVLHIDLPWLDNVV
;
A
#
# COMPACT_ATOMS: atom_id res chain seq x y z
N MET A 1 -13.57 -16.87 63.31
CA MET A 1 -12.91 -17.38 62.10
C MET A 1 -13.35 -16.53 60.92
N ASN A 2 -12.40 -15.79 60.33
CA ASN A 2 -12.58 -15.04 59.09
C ASN A 2 -12.43 -16.00 57.90
N TYR A 3 -13.30 -15.88 56.89
CA TYR A 3 -12.95 -16.10 55.50
C TYR A 3 -13.82 -15.20 54.62
N SER A 4 -13.18 -14.13 54.15
CA SER A 4 -13.32 -13.48 52.84
C SER A 4 -13.56 -14.51 51.71
N SER A 5 -14.19 -14.24 50.58
CA SER A 5 -14.28 -12.99 49.82
C SER A 5 -15.50 -12.99 48.90
N GLU A 6 -15.94 -11.78 48.57
CA GLU A 6 -16.81 -11.39 47.48
C GLU A 6 -16.53 -12.08 46.13
N SER A 7 -17.60 -12.32 45.39
CA SER A 7 -17.61 -12.06 43.95
C SER A 7 -18.98 -11.48 43.54
N ALA A 8 -19.11 -10.16 43.74
CA ALA A 8 -19.84 -9.33 42.78
C ALA A 8 -19.15 -9.50 41.41
N GLY A 9 -19.80 -9.60 40.27
CA GLY A 9 -21.08 -9.12 39.82
C GLY A 9 -20.86 -8.75 38.35
N ILE A 10 -21.90 -8.91 37.53
CA ILE A 10 -22.21 -8.08 36.36
C ILE A 10 -21.15 -8.00 35.22
N ASN A 11 -21.46 -8.57 34.06
CA ASN A 11 -21.98 -7.80 32.92
C ASN A 11 -21.69 -8.43 31.55
N ALA A 12 -22.77 -8.40 30.77
CA ALA A 12 -22.84 -8.01 29.37
C ALA A 12 -22.01 -8.81 28.36
N ALA A 13 -22.76 -9.57 27.57
CA ALA A 13 -22.43 -9.86 26.19
C ALA A 13 -21.87 -8.60 25.50
N VAL A 14 -20.57 -8.62 25.19
CA VAL A 14 -19.98 -7.67 24.27
C VAL A 14 -20.20 -8.25 22.87
N PRO A 15 -21.01 -7.63 22.00
CA PRO A 15 -21.03 -8.02 20.60
C PRO A 15 -19.66 -7.67 20.02
N VAL A 16 -18.94 -8.67 19.52
CA VAL A 16 -17.79 -8.47 18.65
C VAL A 16 -18.26 -7.72 17.41
N ALA A 17 -18.08 -6.41 17.41
CA ALA A 17 -18.31 -5.61 16.23
C ALA A 17 -17.25 -6.01 15.19
N SER A 18 -17.61 -6.95 14.31
CA SER A 18 -16.93 -7.14 13.03
C SER A 18 -17.16 -5.89 12.21
N ALA A 19 -16.35 -4.85 12.46
CA ALA A 19 -16.22 -3.75 11.53
C ALA A 19 -15.66 -4.34 10.24
N THR A 20 -16.50 -4.51 9.22
CA THR A 20 -16.08 -4.64 7.83
C THR A 20 -15.46 -3.30 7.42
N LEU A 21 -14.27 -3.03 7.96
CA LEU A 21 -13.44 -1.89 7.58
C LEU A 21 -13.09 -2.11 6.13
N ALA A 22 -13.45 -1.16 5.26
CA ALA A 22 -12.96 -1.14 3.89
C ALA A 22 -11.44 -1.43 3.90
N PRO A 23 -10.96 -2.38 3.07
CA PRO A 23 -9.58 -2.83 3.14
C PRO A 23 -8.65 -1.63 2.97
N ARG A 24 -7.69 -1.49 3.89
CA ARG A 24 -6.68 -0.43 3.80
C ARG A 24 -5.94 -0.60 2.47
N LEU A 25 -5.55 0.49 1.82
CA LEU A 25 -4.90 0.47 0.49
C LEU A 25 -3.77 -0.59 0.39
N MET A 26 -2.94 -0.70 1.41
CA MET A 26 -1.83 -1.66 1.43
C MET A 26 -2.28 -3.12 1.55
N ASP A 27 -3.42 -3.36 2.18
CA ASP A 27 -4.01 -4.70 2.28
C ASP A 27 -4.62 -5.11 0.94
N GLU A 28 -5.23 -4.16 0.23
CA GLU A 28 -5.69 -4.34 -1.16
C GLU A 28 -4.52 -4.68 -2.10
N VAL A 29 -3.42 -3.91 -2.04
CA VAL A 29 -2.20 -4.16 -2.82
C VAL A 29 -1.70 -5.59 -2.60
N ARG A 30 -1.55 -6.02 -1.34
CA ARG A 30 -1.10 -7.39 -1.03
C ARG A 30 -2.08 -8.44 -1.54
N ARG A 31 -3.39 -8.22 -1.37
CA ARG A 31 -4.42 -9.14 -1.85
C ARG A 31 -4.32 -9.31 -3.36
N ARG A 32 -4.23 -8.21 -4.12
CA ARG A 32 -4.09 -8.25 -5.59
C ARG A 32 -2.80 -8.93 -6.04
N LEU A 33 -1.68 -8.67 -5.37
CA LEU A 33 -0.40 -9.34 -5.68
C LEU A 33 -0.49 -10.85 -5.51
N ARG A 34 -1.11 -11.31 -4.41
CA ARG A 34 -1.30 -12.73 -4.13
C ARG A 34 -2.28 -13.40 -5.09
N LEU A 35 -3.37 -12.71 -5.44
CA LEU A 35 -4.33 -13.19 -6.44
C LEU A 35 -3.67 -13.36 -7.82
N LYS A 36 -2.71 -12.49 -8.16
CA LYS A 36 -1.91 -12.61 -9.38
C LYS A 36 -0.68 -13.52 -9.24
N HIS A 37 -0.60 -14.29 -8.15
CA HIS A 37 0.47 -15.27 -7.89
C HIS A 37 1.89 -14.68 -7.90
N TYR A 38 2.05 -13.39 -7.57
CA TYR A 38 3.38 -12.82 -7.36
C TYR A 38 4.03 -13.44 -6.12
N SER A 39 5.35 -13.59 -6.16
CA SER A 39 6.12 -14.08 -5.02
C SER A 39 6.02 -13.13 -3.81
N LEU A 40 6.15 -13.66 -2.60
CA LEU A 40 6.25 -12.86 -1.38
C LEU A 40 7.42 -11.87 -1.40
N ARG A 41 8.50 -12.18 -2.16
CA ARG A 41 9.62 -11.27 -2.38
C ARG A 41 9.17 -10.05 -3.20
N THR A 42 8.45 -10.28 -4.29
CA THR A 42 7.89 -9.20 -5.12
C THR A 42 6.89 -8.37 -4.33
N GLU A 43 6.05 -9.01 -3.51
CA GLU A 43 5.11 -8.30 -2.63
C GLU A 43 5.82 -7.30 -1.71
N LYS A 44 6.89 -7.73 -1.04
CA LYS A 44 7.68 -6.86 -0.16
C LYS A 44 8.27 -5.67 -0.92
N VAL A 45 8.80 -5.90 -2.12
CA VAL A 45 9.38 -4.85 -2.97
C VAL A 45 8.32 -3.84 -3.39
N TYR A 46 7.17 -4.31 -3.87
CA TYR A 46 6.11 -3.42 -4.37
C TYR A 46 5.52 -2.58 -3.24
N VAL A 47 5.22 -3.21 -2.10
CA VAL A 47 4.72 -2.51 -0.92
C VAL A 47 5.72 -1.46 -0.42
N ALA A 48 7.02 -1.76 -0.46
CA ALA A 48 8.06 -0.79 -0.07
C ALA A 48 8.10 0.42 -1.01
N TRP A 49 8.02 0.21 -2.32
CA TRP A 49 8.00 1.30 -3.30
C TRP A 49 6.75 2.16 -3.21
N ILE A 50 5.58 1.55 -3.09
CA ILE A 50 4.31 2.28 -2.95
C ILE A 50 4.32 3.13 -1.67
N ARG A 51 4.85 2.61 -0.56
CA ARG A 51 5.02 3.39 0.67
C ARG A 51 5.95 4.58 0.48
N ARG A 52 7.10 4.38 -0.16
CA ARG A 52 8.06 5.46 -0.44
C ARG A 52 7.44 6.55 -1.31
N PHE A 53 6.69 6.18 -2.34
CA PHE A 53 5.94 7.12 -3.18
C PHE A 53 4.92 7.95 -2.39
N ILE A 54 4.10 7.29 -1.55
CA ILE A 54 3.12 7.98 -0.70
C ILE A 54 3.81 8.95 0.28
N LEU A 55 4.92 8.52 0.90
CA LEU A 55 5.71 9.36 1.80
C LEU A 55 6.32 10.56 1.09
N PHE A 56 6.88 10.35 -0.11
CA PHE A 56 7.47 11.41 -0.94
C PHE A 56 6.45 12.50 -1.30
N HIS A 57 5.18 12.13 -1.49
CA HIS A 57 4.09 13.07 -1.75
C HIS A 57 3.31 13.51 -0.50
N GLY A 58 3.91 13.43 0.69
CA GLY A 58 3.31 13.97 1.91
C GLY A 58 2.08 13.21 2.40
N LYS A 59 2.05 11.88 2.22
CA LYS A 59 0.94 10.99 2.61
C LYS A 59 -0.37 11.26 1.87
N ARG A 60 -0.32 11.96 0.74
CA ARG A 60 -1.48 12.11 -0.16
C ARG A 60 -1.91 10.76 -0.71
N HIS A 61 -3.22 10.59 -0.86
CA HIS A 61 -3.77 9.35 -1.41
C HIS A 61 -3.35 9.18 -2.88
N PRO A 62 -2.82 8.01 -3.30
CA PRO A 62 -2.34 7.78 -4.66
C PRO A 62 -3.33 8.07 -5.78
N ARG A 63 -4.63 7.85 -5.55
CA ARG A 63 -5.69 8.23 -6.51
C ARG A 63 -5.71 9.73 -6.87
N THR A 64 -5.08 10.59 -6.07
CA THR A 64 -4.95 12.04 -6.32
C THR A 64 -3.58 12.43 -6.89
N LEU A 65 -2.72 11.45 -7.14
CA LEU A 65 -1.36 11.60 -7.67
C LEU A 65 -1.36 10.97 -9.06
N GLY A 66 -1.23 11.79 -10.10
CA GLY A 66 -1.23 11.34 -11.49
C GLY A 66 0.17 11.13 -12.06
N ALA A 67 0.24 11.07 -13.39
CA ALA A 67 1.46 10.87 -14.17
C ALA A 67 2.63 11.77 -13.70
N THR A 68 2.38 13.07 -13.58
CA THR A 68 3.39 14.06 -13.20
C THR A 68 4.02 13.76 -11.84
N GLN A 69 3.24 13.21 -10.90
CA GLN A 69 3.75 12.86 -9.58
C GLN A 69 4.61 11.59 -9.65
N VAL A 70 4.20 10.61 -10.45
CA VAL A 70 4.99 9.41 -10.72
C VAL A 70 6.33 9.77 -11.38
N GLU A 71 6.30 10.59 -12.43
CA GLU A 71 7.51 11.08 -13.13
C GLU A 71 8.44 11.83 -12.19
N ARG A 72 7.90 12.76 -11.39
CA ARG A 72 8.70 13.49 -10.39
C ARG A 72 9.38 12.55 -9.41
N PHE A 73 8.65 11.56 -8.88
CA PHE A 73 9.23 10.59 -7.95
C PHE A 73 10.35 9.76 -8.60
N LEU A 74 10.16 9.31 -9.84
CA LEU A 74 11.17 8.53 -10.57
C LEU A 74 12.40 9.36 -10.93
N SER A 75 12.22 10.63 -11.30
CA SER A 75 13.31 11.57 -11.54
C SER A 75 14.12 11.84 -10.28
N GLU A 76 13.45 12.02 -9.14
CA GLU A 76 14.13 12.18 -7.84
C GLU A 76 14.94 10.95 -7.45
N LEU A 77 14.41 9.75 -7.70
CA LEU A 77 15.18 8.51 -7.48
C LEU A 77 16.44 8.46 -8.34
N ALA A 78 16.37 8.92 -9.59
CA ALA A 78 17.50 8.95 -10.50
C ALA A 78 18.54 10.02 -10.13
N MET A 79 18.09 11.23 -9.74
CA MET A 79 18.98 12.35 -9.43
C MET A 79 19.65 12.23 -8.05
N HIS A 80 18.88 11.88 -7.02
CA HIS A 80 19.36 11.88 -5.63
C HIS A 80 19.75 10.50 -5.12
N GLY A 81 19.18 9.44 -5.70
CA GLY A 81 19.41 8.07 -5.25
C GLY A 81 20.55 7.34 -5.94
N GLY A 82 21.05 7.85 -7.08
CA GLY A 82 22.03 7.15 -7.91
C GLY A 82 21.62 5.71 -8.26
N VAL A 83 20.31 5.45 -8.31
CA VAL A 83 19.81 4.08 -8.34
C VAL A 83 20.05 3.44 -9.70
N ALA A 84 20.45 2.17 -9.71
CA ALA A 84 20.56 1.40 -10.94
C ALA A 84 19.23 1.38 -11.71
N ALA A 85 19.30 1.25 -13.03
CA ALA A 85 18.13 1.18 -13.90
C ALA A 85 17.13 0.08 -13.47
N SER A 86 17.63 -1.05 -12.97
CA SER A 86 16.81 -2.15 -12.43
C SER A 86 16.01 -1.76 -11.19
N THR A 87 16.56 -0.92 -10.31
CA THR A 87 15.89 -0.38 -9.13
C THR A 87 14.78 0.60 -9.53
N ARG A 88 15.05 1.49 -10.51
CA ARG A 88 14.04 2.39 -11.08
C ARG A 88 12.91 1.60 -11.73
N ASN A 89 13.22 0.55 -12.47
CA ASN A 89 12.21 -0.29 -13.12
C ASN A 89 11.34 -1.04 -12.10
N GLN A 90 11.90 -1.47 -10.96
CA GLN A 90 11.10 -2.05 -9.86
C GLN A 90 10.15 -1.02 -9.24
N ALA A 91 10.61 0.23 -9.04
CA ALA A 91 9.77 1.31 -8.54
C ALA A 91 8.64 1.62 -9.52
N LEU A 92 8.96 1.82 -10.80
CA LEU A 92 7.97 2.04 -11.86
C LEU A 92 6.96 0.90 -11.90
N SER A 93 7.41 -0.36 -11.98
CA SER A 93 6.50 -1.53 -12.04
C SER A 93 5.54 -1.60 -10.86
N ALA A 94 6.00 -1.26 -9.65
CA ALA A 94 5.15 -1.23 -8.46
C ALA A 94 4.08 -0.13 -8.53
N LEU A 95 4.40 1.04 -9.10
CA LEU A 95 3.44 2.14 -9.28
C LEU A 95 2.43 1.83 -10.38
N LEU A 96 2.87 1.25 -11.49
CA LEU A 96 1.94 0.81 -12.55
C LEU A 96 1.00 -0.28 -12.07
N PHE A 97 1.49 -1.20 -11.24
CA PHE A 97 0.65 -2.19 -10.58
C PHE A 97 -0.39 -1.52 -9.68
N LEU A 98 0.00 -0.54 -8.86
CA LEU A 98 -0.92 0.19 -8.00
C LEU A 98 -2.03 0.86 -8.81
N ASP A 99 -1.68 1.59 -9.86
CA ASP A 99 -2.64 2.35 -10.66
C ASP A 99 -3.60 1.43 -11.41
N ARG A 100 -3.09 0.39 -12.09
CA ARG A 100 -3.91 -0.53 -12.90
C ARG A 100 -4.70 -1.52 -12.07
N GLU A 101 -4.04 -2.18 -11.13
CA GLU A 101 -4.59 -3.36 -10.47
C GLU A 101 -5.31 -3.00 -9.17
N VAL A 102 -4.99 -1.87 -8.54
CA VAL A 102 -5.60 -1.53 -7.25
C VAL A 102 -6.54 -0.34 -7.38
N LEU A 103 -6.13 0.70 -8.10
CA LEU A 103 -6.91 1.92 -8.24
C LEU A 103 -7.82 1.93 -9.47
N HIS A 104 -7.61 1.01 -10.41
CA HIS A 104 -8.35 0.94 -11.67
C HIS A 104 -8.33 2.26 -12.44
N ILE A 105 -7.17 2.92 -12.45
CA ILE A 105 -6.96 4.18 -13.17
C ILE A 105 -6.38 3.82 -14.54
N ASP A 106 -7.06 4.27 -15.61
CA ASP A 106 -6.50 4.21 -16.95
C ASP A 106 -5.26 5.11 -17.00
N LEU A 107 -4.16 4.57 -17.55
CA LEU A 107 -2.87 5.25 -17.66
C LEU A 107 -2.62 5.67 -19.11
N PRO A 108 -3.35 6.66 -19.66
CA PRO A 108 -3.19 7.09 -21.06
C PRO A 108 -1.80 7.68 -21.35
N TRP A 109 -1.04 8.05 -20.31
CA TRP A 109 0.33 8.55 -20.45
C TRP A 109 1.38 7.45 -20.62
N LEU A 110 1.05 6.17 -20.35
CA LEU A 110 2.04 5.09 -20.42
C LEU A 110 2.49 4.78 -21.84
N ASP A 111 1.67 5.09 -22.84
CA ASP A 111 2.00 4.91 -24.26
C ASP A 111 3.22 5.73 -24.70
N ASN A 112 3.58 6.78 -23.95
CA ASN A 112 4.70 7.67 -24.28
C ASN A 112 6.00 7.33 -23.52
N VAL A 113 6.03 6.27 -22.70
CA VAL A 113 7.14 6.00 -21.76
C VAL A 113 7.92 4.70 -22.09
N VAL A 114 7.53 3.94 -23.11
CA VAL A 114 8.22 2.71 -23.57
C VAL A 114 8.98 2.95 -24.87
#